data_AF-M6DT28-F1
#
_entry.id   AF-M6DT28-F1
#
_cell.length_a   1.000
_cell.length_b   1.000
_cell.length_c   1.000
_cell.angle_alpha   90.00
_cell.angle_beta   90.00
_cell.angle_gamma   90.00
#
_symmetry.space_group_name_H-M   'P 1'
#
loop_
_entity.id
_entity.type
_entity.pdbx_description
1 polymer ?
#
loop_
_entity_poly.entity_id
_entity_poly.type
_entity_poly.pdbx_seq_one_letter_code
_entity_poly.pdbx_strand_id
1 'polypeptide(L)'
;MPNLFLFLVLFFLSVSSMFSEELKLQESQINFIAIHPFKTVYGKCSGTTIRPTTLTQGPSGLQIPKLIKIEIPLKEIKSGDSDRDEHIIESLGYPTITNISFTSTSITAKENEWTITGNLTVKGKTKTVKSAATIQKEGQEMIFSGTFQVLMSDFDVERPSLLFATAKDEVTIEYKFKVRP
;
A
#
# COMPACT_ATOMS: atom_id res chain seq x y z
N MET A 1 -47.74 60.09 -9.98
CA MET A 1 -46.49 59.78 -10.72
C MET A 1 -45.34 60.26 -9.85
N PRO A 2 -44.25 59.50 -9.60
CA PRO A 2 -43.76 58.31 -10.32
C PRO A 2 -43.68 57.02 -9.48
N ASN A 3 -43.74 55.87 -10.17
CA ASN A 3 -43.47 54.54 -9.65
C ASN A 3 -41.97 54.36 -9.41
N LEU A 4 -41.57 54.14 -8.16
CA LEU A 4 -40.25 53.63 -7.82
C LEU A 4 -40.30 52.09 -7.88
N PHE A 5 -40.15 51.53 -9.08
CA PHE A 5 -39.98 50.09 -9.27
C PHE A 5 -38.57 49.72 -8.79
N LEU A 6 -38.46 49.36 -7.51
CA LEU A 6 -37.23 48.84 -6.91
C LEU A 6 -36.99 47.43 -7.48
N PHE A 7 -36.07 47.32 -8.42
CA PHE A 7 -35.57 46.03 -8.92
C PHE A 7 -34.77 45.34 -7.80
N LEU A 8 -35.43 44.44 -7.06
CA LEU A 8 -34.77 43.50 -6.16
C LEU A 8 -34.11 42.41 -7.01
N VAL A 9 -32.82 42.59 -7.33
CA VAL A 9 -32.00 41.52 -7.91
C VAL A 9 -31.75 40.48 -6.81
N LEU A 10 -32.58 39.45 -6.77
CA LEU A 10 -32.34 38.22 -6.01
C LEU A 10 -31.11 37.52 -6.60
N PHE A 11 -29.94 37.79 -6.03
CA PHE A 11 -28.73 37.04 -6.30
C PHE A 11 -28.90 35.65 -5.68
N PHE A 12 -29.45 34.71 -6.45
CA PHE A 12 -29.45 33.29 -6.11
C PHE A 12 -27.98 32.81 -6.14
N LEU A 13 -27.28 32.94 -5.00
CA LEU A 13 -26.04 32.22 -4.75
C LEU A 13 -26.38 30.73 -4.78
N SER A 14 -26.26 30.11 -5.94
CA SER A 14 -26.26 28.67 -6.07
C SER A 14 -25.01 28.16 -5.35
N VAL A 15 -25.16 27.86 -4.06
CA VAL A 15 -24.16 27.11 -3.30
C VAL A 15 -24.16 25.71 -3.91
N SER A 16 -23.31 25.49 -4.93
CA SER A 16 -23.03 24.15 -5.40
C SER A 16 -22.34 23.41 -4.25
N SER A 17 -23.07 22.51 -3.60
CA SER A 17 -22.48 21.61 -2.61
C SER A 17 -21.39 20.81 -3.32
N MET A 18 -20.13 21.09 -2.97
CA MET A 18 -19.02 20.26 -3.40
C MET A 18 -19.18 18.92 -2.68
N PHE A 19 -19.74 17.93 -3.37
CA PHE A 19 -19.88 16.58 -2.83
C PHE A 19 -18.50 15.97 -2.64
N SER A 20 -18.22 15.52 -1.43
CA SER A 20 -17.01 14.79 -1.07
C SER A 20 -17.45 13.48 -0.44
N GLU A 21 -16.97 12.38 -0.99
CA GLU A 21 -17.24 11.03 -0.51
C GLU A 21 -16.02 10.49 0.23
N GLU A 22 -16.24 9.82 1.36
CA GLU A 22 -15.18 9.12 2.09
C GLU A 22 -15.12 7.68 1.61
N LEU A 23 -13.95 7.20 1.20
CA LEU A 23 -13.71 5.82 0.84
C LEU A 23 -12.92 5.14 1.96
N LYS A 24 -13.45 4.07 2.54
CA LYS A 24 -12.83 3.29 3.61
C LYS A 24 -12.15 2.05 3.06
N LEU A 25 -10.97 1.73 3.60
CA LEU A 25 -10.25 0.49 3.35
C LEU A 25 -11.07 -0.71 3.87
N GLN A 26 -11.43 -1.60 2.96
CA GLN A 26 -12.21 -2.82 3.24
C GLN A 26 -11.32 -4.06 3.28
N GLU A 27 -10.42 -4.19 2.32
CA GLU A 27 -9.50 -5.32 2.23
C GLU A 27 -8.08 -4.82 1.97
N SER A 28 -7.12 -5.47 2.61
CA SER A 28 -5.71 -5.31 2.30
C SER A 28 -5.03 -6.66 2.10
N GLN A 29 -4.32 -6.77 0.99
CA GLN A 29 -3.53 -7.95 0.65
C GLN A 29 -2.12 -7.49 0.32
N ILE A 30 -1.15 -8.10 0.99
CA ILE A 30 0.27 -7.95 0.69
C ILE A 30 0.85 -9.35 0.63
N ASN A 31 1.51 -9.68 -0.47
CA ASN A 31 2.16 -10.96 -0.71
C ASN A 31 3.63 -10.74 -1.04
N PHE A 32 4.45 -11.74 -0.76
CA PHE A 32 5.83 -11.80 -1.22
C PHE A 32 6.05 -13.07 -2.05
N ILE A 33 6.96 -12.98 -3.01
CA ILE A 33 7.39 -14.09 -3.84
C ILE A 33 8.90 -14.18 -3.78
N ALA A 34 9.41 -15.31 -3.33
CA ALA A 34 10.83 -15.63 -3.29
C ALA A 34 11.11 -16.85 -4.17
N ILE A 35 12.13 -16.73 -5.03
CA ILE A 35 12.45 -17.78 -6.01
C ILE A 35 13.67 -18.56 -5.53
N HIS A 36 13.48 -19.86 -5.28
CA HIS A 36 14.57 -20.82 -5.09
C HIS A 36 14.64 -21.77 -6.30
N PRO A 37 15.83 -22.25 -6.73
CA PRO A 37 15.96 -23.14 -7.89
C PRO A 37 15.05 -24.38 -7.90
N PHE A 38 14.70 -24.90 -6.72
CA PHE A 38 13.80 -26.06 -6.59
C PHE A 38 12.33 -25.69 -6.36
N LYS A 39 12.02 -24.48 -5.92
CA LYS A 39 10.65 -24.08 -5.56
C LYS A 39 10.48 -22.57 -5.54
N THR A 40 9.38 -22.08 -6.11
CA THR A 40 8.93 -20.71 -5.86
C THR A 40 8.06 -20.69 -4.60
N VAL A 41 8.39 -19.81 -3.66
CA VAL A 41 7.65 -19.60 -2.42
C VAL A 41 6.75 -18.40 -2.60
N TYR A 42 5.45 -18.61 -2.38
CA TYR A 42 4.44 -17.55 -2.31
C TYR A 42 4.04 -17.40 -0.86
N GLY A 43 4.22 -16.22 -0.30
CA GLY A 43 3.79 -15.94 1.07
C GLY A 43 2.90 -14.73 1.18
N LYS A 44 2.17 -14.67 2.30
CA LYS A 44 1.16 -13.68 2.63
C LYS A 44 1.59 -12.94 3.89
N CYS A 45 1.41 -11.63 3.88
CA CYS A 45 1.64 -10.75 5.02
C CYS A 45 0.29 -10.36 5.63
N SER A 46 -0.16 -11.13 6.62
CA SER A 46 -1.46 -10.91 7.29
C SER A 46 -1.32 -9.90 8.44
N GLY A 47 -2.44 -9.48 9.03
CA GLY A 47 -2.44 -8.57 10.18
C GLY A 47 -1.90 -7.16 9.89
N THR A 48 -1.81 -6.78 8.61
CA THR A 48 -1.25 -5.51 8.17
C THR A 48 -2.08 -4.33 8.69
N THR A 49 -1.42 -3.35 9.30
CA THR A 49 -2.03 -2.07 9.69
C THR A 49 -1.69 -1.01 8.67
N ILE A 50 -2.69 -0.33 8.11
CA ILE A 50 -2.53 0.74 7.12
C ILE A 50 -3.11 2.04 7.67
N ARG A 51 -2.39 3.16 7.51
CA ARG A 51 -2.86 4.50 7.88
C ARG A 51 -2.55 5.50 6.76
N PRO A 52 -3.49 6.38 6.37
CA PRO A 52 -4.89 6.41 6.80
C PRO A 52 -5.67 5.21 6.26
N THR A 53 -6.76 4.84 6.95
CA THR A 53 -7.72 3.83 6.48
C THR A 53 -8.83 4.44 5.62
N THR A 54 -8.81 5.76 5.43
CA THR A 54 -9.80 6.49 4.65
C THR A 54 -9.10 7.35 3.60
N LEU A 55 -9.72 7.43 2.43
CA LEU A 55 -9.38 8.35 1.35
C LEU A 55 -10.57 9.24 1.05
N THR A 56 -10.33 10.39 0.47
CA THR A 56 -11.39 11.34 0.13
C THR A 56 -11.52 11.43 -1.37
N GLN A 57 -12.72 11.23 -1.90
CA GLN A 57 -13.03 11.45 -3.31
C GLN A 57 -13.83 12.75 -3.44
N GLY A 58 -13.24 13.74 -4.12
CA GLY A 58 -13.86 15.03 -4.37
C GLY A 58 -14.36 15.17 -5.82
N PRO A 59 -14.86 16.36 -6.19
CA PRO A 59 -15.38 16.64 -7.53
C PRO A 59 -14.33 16.47 -8.64
N SER A 60 -13.05 16.70 -8.32
CA SER A 60 -11.92 16.55 -9.25
C SER A 60 -11.29 15.15 -9.24
N GLY A 61 -11.92 14.18 -8.56
CA GLY A 61 -11.43 12.81 -8.43
C GLY A 61 -10.89 12.50 -7.03
N LEU A 62 -10.14 11.41 -6.95
CA LEU A 62 -9.54 10.93 -5.70
C LEU A 62 -8.47 11.91 -5.21
N GLN A 63 -8.58 12.33 -3.94
CA GLN A 63 -7.53 13.10 -3.29
C GLN A 63 -6.36 12.19 -2.93
N ILE A 64 -5.18 12.56 -3.39
CA ILE A 64 -3.96 11.83 -3.09
C ILE A 64 -3.63 12.01 -1.60
N PRO A 65 -3.49 10.92 -0.81
CA PRO A 65 -3.11 11.04 0.59
C PRO A 65 -1.69 11.61 0.69
N LYS A 66 -1.46 12.51 1.64
CA LYS A 66 -0.12 13.11 1.86
C LYS A 66 0.89 12.10 2.40
N LEU A 67 0.41 11.12 3.16
CA LEU A 67 1.23 10.16 3.88
C LEU A 67 0.47 8.84 3.99
N ILE A 68 1.14 7.74 3.65
CA ILE A 68 0.69 6.36 3.89
C ILE A 68 1.74 5.69 4.78
N LYS A 69 1.29 5.04 5.85
CA LYS A 69 2.08 4.17 6.71
C LYS A 69 1.50 2.77 6.68
N ILE A 70 2.38 1.78 6.55
CA ILE A 70 2.02 0.36 6.57
C ILE A 70 2.92 -0.32 7.58
N GLU A 71 2.35 -1.14 8.45
CA GLU A 71 3.06 -1.99 9.40
C GLU A 71 2.60 -3.44 9.21
N ILE A 72 3.57 -4.34 9.04
CA ILE A 72 3.33 -5.77 8.87
C ILE A 72 3.94 -6.49 10.08
N PRO A 73 3.14 -7.11 10.95
CA PRO A 73 3.67 -7.89 12.05
C PRO A 73 4.34 -9.18 11.54
N LEU A 74 5.58 -9.45 11.97
CA LEU A 74 6.34 -10.60 11.46
C LEU A 74 5.64 -11.93 11.74
N LYS A 75 5.01 -12.08 12.91
CA LYS A 75 4.30 -13.32 13.31
C LYS A 75 3.17 -13.74 12.36
N GLU A 76 2.62 -12.78 11.62
CA GLU A 76 1.50 -12.98 10.70
C GLU A 76 1.96 -13.28 9.27
N ILE A 77 3.27 -13.34 9.03
CA ILE A 77 3.85 -13.79 7.76
C ILE A 77 3.66 -15.29 7.64
N LYS A 78 3.07 -15.72 6.52
CA LYS A 78 2.77 -17.13 6.22
C LYS A 78 3.16 -17.49 4.80
N SER A 79 3.94 -18.54 4.65
CA SER A 79 4.38 -19.14 3.39
C SER A 79 3.68 -20.48 3.09
N GLY A 80 2.74 -20.88 3.96
CA GLY A 80 2.00 -22.14 3.88
C GLY A 80 2.73 -23.34 4.47
N ASP A 81 3.79 -23.13 5.25
CA ASP A 81 4.68 -24.15 5.81
C ASP A 81 5.25 -23.60 7.13
N SER A 82 4.91 -24.22 8.26
CA SER A 82 5.20 -23.67 9.59
C SER A 82 6.69 -23.50 9.85
N ASP A 83 7.49 -24.48 9.45
CA ASP A 83 8.93 -24.49 9.73
C ASP A 83 9.62 -23.40 8.89
N ARG A 84 9.18 -23.24 7.63
CA ARG A 84 9.64 -22.13 6.80
C ARG A 84 9.18 -20.77 7.34
N ASP A 85 7.97 -20.68 7.90
CA ASP A 85 7.46 -19.44 8.49
C ASP A 85 8.30 -18.99 9.68
N GLU A 86 8.71 -19.94 10.55
CA GLU A 86 9.61 -19.69 11.67
C GLU A 86 10.98 -19.18 11.21
N HIS A 87 11.60 -19.86 10.23
CA HIS A 87 12.87 -19.43 9.66
C HIS A 87 12.80 -18.06 8.96
N ILE A 88 11.68 -17.76 8.28
CA ILE A 88 11.48 -16.45 7.66
C ILE A 88 11.50 -15.36 8.74
N ILE A 89 10.69 -15.49 9.80
CA ILE A 89 10.61 -14.43 10.82
C ILE A 89 11.90 -14.29 11.62
N GLU A 90 12.61 -15.39 11.87
CA GLU A 90 13.94 -15.39 12.50
C GLU A 90 14.95 -14.62 11.64
N SER A 91 14.99 -14.89 10.33
CA SER A 91 15.89 -14.18 9.39
C SER A 91 15.61 -12.67 9.33
N LEU A 92 14.37 -12.27 9.61
CA LEU A 92 13.92 -10.88 9.68
C LEU A 92 14.19 -10.22 11.06
N GLY A 93 14.79 -10.96 12.00
CA GLY A 93 15.24 -10.46 13.30
C GLY A 93 14.25 -10.65 14.46
N TYR A 94 13.23 -11.49 14.31
CA TYR A 94 12.35 -11.87 15.41
C TYR A 94 13.13 -12.67 16.49
N PRO A 95 12.90 -12.45 17.81
CA PRO A 95 11.87 -11.62 18.44
C PRO A 95 12.25 -10.16 18.69
N THR A 96 13.51 -9.77 18.48
CA THR A 96 13.99 -8.40 18.73
C THR A 96 13.28 -7.38 17.84
N ILE A 97 13.03 -7.75 16.59
CA ILE A 97 12.27 -6.99 15.61
C ILE A 97 10.92 -7.67 15.45
N THR A 98 9.83 -6.91 15.50
CA THR A 98 8.47 -7.46 15.51
C THR A 98 7.65 -7.07 14.28
N ASN A 99 8.12 -6.10 13.50
CA ASN A 99 7.41 -5.60 12.33
C ASN A 99 8.35 -5.21 11.19
N ILE A 100 7.80 -5.25 9.98
CA ILE A 100 8.26 -4.50 8.80
C ILE A 100 7.42 -3.23 8.73
N SER A 101 8.03 -2.09 8.39
CA SER A 101 7.29 -0.84 8.23
C SER A 101 7.60 -0.15 6.91
N PHE A 102 6.60 0.50 6.34
CA PHE A 102 6.74 1.36 5.17
C PHE A 102 6.11 2.72 5.47
N THR A 103 6.78 3.80 5.08
CA THR A 103 6.25 5.16 5.13
C THR A 103 6.48 5.87 3.80
N SER A 104 5.40 6.29 3.14
CA SER A 104 5.50 7.03 1.88
C SER A 104 6.21 8.37 2.07
N THR A 105 7.07 8.73 1.13
CA THR A 105 7.73 10.04 1.05
C THR A 105 7.19 10.90 -0.09
N SER A 106 6.66 10.26 -1.15
CA SER A 106 6.00 10.94 -2.26
C SER A 106 4.97 10.03 -2.91
N ILE A 107 3.83 10.60 -3.29
CA ILE A 107 2.80 9.93 -4.08
C ILE A 107 2.43 10.89 -5.21
N THR A 108 2.63 10.44 -6.45
CA THR A 108 2.31 11.21 -7.66
C THR A 108 1.32 10.42 -8.49
N ALA A 109 0.17 11.02 -8.77
CA ALA A 109 -0.86 10.43 -9.61
C ALA A 109 -0.76 10.97 -11.04
N LYS A 110 -0.83 10.07 -12.01
CA LYS A 110 -1.06 10.39 -13.41
C LYS A 110 -2.19 9.47 -13.90
N GLU A 111 -3.38 10.04 -14.04
CA GLU A 111 -4.59 9.28 -14.37
C GLU A 111 -4.79 8.10 -13.39
N ASN A 112 -4.80 6.86 -13.89
CA ASN A 112 -4.98 5.64 -13.11
C ASN A 112 -3.64 5.01 -12.68
N GLU A 113 -2.50 5.65 -12.97
CA GLU A 113 -1.18 5.17 -12.59
C GLU A 113 -0.56 6.09 -11.52
N TRP A 114 -0.20 5.51 -10.39
CA TRP A 114 0.37 6.21 -9.25
C TRP A 114 1.80 5.75 -9.03
N THR A 115 2.71 6.71 -8.97
CA THR A 115 4.09 6.48 -8.54
C THR A 115 4.20 6.75 -7.05
N ILE A 116 4.53 5.71 -6.28
CA ILE A 116 4.68 5.76 -4.84
C ILE A 116 6.14 5.57 -4.51
N THR A 117 6.75 6.54 -3.83
CA THR A 117 8.08 6.43 -3.25
C THR A 117 7.95 6.44 -1.74
N GLY A 118 8.76 5.65 -1.04
CA GLY A 118 8.76 5.64 0.42
C GLY A 118 9.94 4.90 1.01
N ASN A 119 10.03 5.00 2.33
CA ASN A 119 11.04 4.35 3.13
C ASN A 119 10.48 3.02 3.64
N LEU A 120 11.07 1.92 3.20
CA LEU A 120 10.81 0.57 3.68
C LEU A 120 11.87 0.20 4.71
N THR A 121 11.43 -0.25 5.89
CA THR A 121 12.30 -0.73 6.96
C THR A 121 12.06 -2.21 7.19
N VAL A 122 13.09 -3.02 6.96
CA VAL A 122 13.11 -4.47 7.17
C VAL A 122 14.36 -4.80 7.98
N LYS A 123 14.22 -5.68 8.99
CA LYS A 123 15.32 -6.05 9.89
C LYS A 123 16.06 -4.82 10.48
N GLY A 124 15.33 -3.74 10.76
CA GLY A 124 15.86 -2.50 11.33
C GLY A 124 16.65 -1.63 10.35
N LYS A 125 16.78 -2.05 9.09
CA LYS A 125 17.43 -1.29 8.03
C LYS A 125 16.41 -0.61 7.15
N THR A 126 16.64 0.66 6.80
CA THR A 126 15.73 1.45 5.97
C THR A 126 16.32 1.68 4.59
N LYS A 127 15.52 1.44 3.55
CA LYS A 127 15.84 1.74 2.15
C LYS A 127 14.69 2.45 1.48
N THR A 128 15.01 3.34 0.54
CA THR A 128 13.99 3.95 -0.31
C THR A 128 13.57 2.98 -1.40
N VAL A 129 12.27 2.75 -1.52
CA VAL A 129 11.67 1.91 -2.56
C VAL A 129 10.70 2.74 -3.39
N LYS A 130 10.51 2.32 -4.64
CA LYS A 130 9.57 2.92 -5.58
C LYS A 130 8.66 1.84 -6.15
N SER A 131 7.36 2.11 -6.18
CA SER A 131 6.35 1.23 -6.75
C SER A 131 5.43 2.00 -7.69
N ALA A 132 5.00 1.34 -8.76
CA ALA A 132 3.91 1.78 -9.61
C ALA A 132 2.63 1.05 -9.17
N ALA A 133 1.61 1.81 -8.79
CA ALA A 133 0.28 1.32 -8.48
C ALA A 133 -0.68 1.68 -9.62
N THR A 134 -1.57 0.75 -9.95
CA THR A 134 -2.71 0.96 -10.86
C THR A 134 -3.99 1.07 -10.05
N ILE A 135 -4.87 1.98 -10.45
CA ILE A 135 -6.20 2.17 -9.87
C ILE A 135 -7.25 1.66 -10.86
N GLN A 136 -8.12 0.78 -10.37
CA GLN A 136 -9.25 0.27 -11.11
C GLN A 136 -10.54 0.55 -10.34
N LYS A 137 -11.58 1.00 -11.04
CA LYS A 137 -12.90 1.21 -10.46
C LYS A 137 -13.82 0.08 -10.92
N GLU A 138 -14.39 -0.64 -9.96
CA GLU A 138 -15.32 -1.74 -10.18
C GLU A 138 -16.62 -1.46 -9.40
N GLY A 139 -17.59 -0.84 -10.06
CA GLY A 139 -18.82 -0.38 -9.41
C GLY A 139 -18.52 0.71 -8.36
N GLN A 140 -18.80 0.41 -7.09
CA GLN A 140 -18.50 1.28 -5.94
C GLN A 140 -17.12 1.00 -5.32
N GLU A 141 -16.44 -0.07 -5.76
CA GLU A 141 -15.11 -0.42 -5.28
C GLU A 141 -14.04 0.30 -6.10
N MET A 142 -13.01 0.78 -5.40
CA MET A 142 -11.77 1.23 -6.01
C MET A 142 -10.63 0.34 -5.52
N ILE A 143 -9.90 -0.21 -6.48
CA ILE A 143 -8.85 -1.20 -6.29
C ILE A 143 -7.51 -0.57 -6.63
N PHE A 144 -6.60 -0.54 -5.67
CA PHE A 144 -5.21 -0.14 -5.85
C PHE A 144 -4.36 -1.39 -5.87
N SER A 145 -3.65 -1.64 -6.97
CA SER A 145 -2.76 -2.80 -7.08
C SER A 145 -1.40 -2.38 -7.57
N GLY A 146 -0.34 -2.98 -7.04
CA GLY A 146 1.00 -2.70 -7.49
C GLY A 146 1.97 -3.81 -7.17
N THR A 147 3.14 -3.71 -7.80
CA THR A 147 4.25 -4.62 -7.59
C THR A 147 5.55 -3.83 -7.55
N PHE A 148 6.52 -4.33 -6.78
CA PHE A 148 7.90 -3.86 -6.78
C PHE A 148 8.82 -4.96 -6.27
N GLN A 149 10.12 -4.80 -6.49
CA GLN A 149 11.12 -5.74 -6.02
C GLN A 149 12.02 -5.08 -4.98
N VAL A 150 12.49 -5.91 -4.05
CA VAL A 150 13.51 -5.56 -3.06
C VAL A 150 14.57 -6.66 -3.03
N LEU A 151 15.77 -6.34 -2.55
CA LEU A 151 16.84 -7.31 -2.35
C LEU A 151 16.91 -7.70 -0.87
N MET A 152 17.07 -8.98 -0.56
CA MET A 152 17.29 -9.43 0.83
C MET A 152 18.59 -8.82 1.38
N SER A 153 19.64 -8.79 0.56
CA SER A 153 20.95 -8.24 0.91
C SER A 153 20.93 -6.75 1.29
N ASP A 154 20.03 -5.95 0.73
CA ASP A 154 19.87 -4.54 1.10
C ASP A 154 19.49 -4.35 2.58
N PHE A 155 18.87 -5.36 3.18
CA PHE A 155 18.38 -5.37 4.55
C PHE A 155 19.13 -6.35 5.46
N ASP A 156 20.30 -6.86 5.03
CA ASP A 156 21.06 -7.93 5.71
C ASP A 156 20.21 -9.17 6.02
N VAL A 157 19.21 -9.46 5.19
CA VAL A 157 18.47 -10.72 5.29
C VAL A 157 19.28 -11.78 4.55
N GLU A 158 19.63 -12.85 5.24
CA GLU A 158 20.40 -13.93 4.63
C GLU A 158 19.51 -14.73 3.66
N ARG A 159 20.05 -15.02 2.47
CA ARG A 159 19.32 -15.79 1.47
C ARG A 159 19.26 -17.26 1.90
N PRO A 160 18.07 -17.87 1.97
CA PRO A 160 17.95 -19.27 2.35
C PRO A 160 18.58 -20.16 1.27
N SER A 161 19.22 -21.24 1.71
CA SER A 161 19.87 -22.22 0.85
C SER A 161 19.34 -23.62 1.12
N LEU A 162 19.16 -24.42 0.07
CA LEU A 162 18.76 -25.81 0.14
C LEU A 162 19.56 -26.62 -0.88
N LEU A 163 20.18 -27.74 -0.44
CA LEU A 163 20.98 -28.65 -1.29
C LEU A 163 21.97 -27.90 -2.21
N PHE A 164 22.85 -27.08 -1.62
CA PHE A 164 23.89 -26.30 -2.31
C PHE A 164 23.40 -25.23 -3.30
N ALA A 165 22.09 -25.05 -3.42
CA ALA A 165 21.48 -23.96 -4.17
C ALA A 165 21.01 -22.87 -3.20
N THR A 166 21.09 -21.61 -3.62
CA THR A 166 20.64 -20.45 -2.85
C THR A 166 19.49 -19.78 -3.57
N ALA A 167 18.54 -19.23 -2.81
CA ALA A 167 17.47 -18.42 -3.38
C ALA A 167 18.03 -17.19 -4.12
N LYS A 168 17.23 -16.67 -5.06
CA LYS A 168 17.44 -15.34 -5.61
C LYS A 168 17.44 -14.29 -4.50
N ASP A 169 18.22 -13.25 -4.68
CA ASP A 169 18.28 -12.14 -3.73
C ASP A 169 17.03 -11.26 -3.83
N GLU A 170 16.43 -11.23 -5.02
CA GLU A 170 15.20 -10.52 -5.33
C GLU A 170 13.99 -11.17 -4.65
N VAL A 171 13.23 -10.35 -3.93
CA VAL A 171 11.89 -10.66 -3.44
C VAL A 171 10.91 -9.73 -4.14
N THR A 172 9.91 -10.31 -4.80
CA THR A 172 8.81 -9.53 -5.37
C THR A 172 7.76 -9.31 -4.32
N ILE A 173 7.33 -8.06 -4.15
CA ILE A 173 6.23 -7.67 -3.27
C ILE A 173 5.05 -7.27 -4.15
N GLU A 174 3.90 -7.88 -3.89
CA GLU A 174 2.64 -7.57 -4.55
C GLU A 174 1.65 -7.08 -3.51
N TYR A 175 0.89 -6.05 -3.84
CA TYR A 175 -0.17 -5.56 -2.96
C TYR A 175 -1.44 -5.24 -3.73
N LYS A 176 -2.57 -5.43 -3.05
CA LYS A 176 -3.90 -5.09 -3.52
C LYS A 176 -4.72 -4.54 -2.35
N PHE A 177 -5.20 -3.32 -2.48
CA PHE A 177 -6.05 -2.66 -1.50
C PHE A 177 -7.39 -2.31 -2.14
N LYS A 178 -8.48 -2.60 -1.42
CA LYS A 178 -9.84 -2.27 -1.86
C LYS A 178 -10.42 -1.24 -0.92
N VAL A 179 -10.89 -0.14 -1.49
CA VAL A 179 -11.64 0.88 -0.76
C VAL A 179 -13.06 0.98 -1.32
N ARG A 180 -14.01 1.30 -0.45
CA ARG A 180 -15.42 1.52 -0.79
C ARG A 180 -15.97 2.67 0.05
N PRO A 181 -17.01 3.37 -0.42
CA PRO A 181 -17.75 4.33 0.41
C PRO A 181 -18.16 3.76 1.78
#